data_AF-A0A537LIZ0-F1
#
_entry.id   AF-A0A537LIZ0-F1
#
_cell.length_a   1.000
_cell.length_b   1.000
_cell.length_c   1.000
_cell.angle_alpha   90.00
_cell.angle_beta   90.00
_cell.angle_gamma   90.00
#
_symmetry.space_group_name_H-M   'P 1'
#
loop_
_entity.id
_entity.type
_entity.pdbx_description
1 polymer ?
#
loop_
_entity_poly.entity_id
_entity_poly.type
_entity_poly.pdbx_seq_one_letter_code
_entity_poly.pdbx_strand_id
1 'polypeptide(L)'
;QGRDDLCETFFALNRLKGFLYDGTSRLRRADGTTLAMYSMGGLAEFAVVPDTDVFALPEAIPQDAACILGCAVMTAYGAVYHQAGLRAGETVAVVATGGVGSNIIQLARAFGASEIIAVDVRQEKLDAALRLGATHTIDASRTDVIGAVRDYTRGQGVDVAFEALGRPDTIGQAFGAVRDGGRVVVVGIAAGTATVSIEITRLVRRGIRVIGSYGGRVRTDMPAVIRMAERGMIDPGRTVSRRVALDHAPAAYEALGRGEIVGRAIVVMAR
;
A
#
# COMPACT_ATOMS: atom_id res chain seq x y z
N GLN A 1 0.84 -6.14 24.48
CA GLN A 1 1.87 -5.26 23.87
C GLN A 1 2.73 -6.14 22.98
N GLY A 2 2.77 -5.87 21.67
CA GLY A 2 3.53 -6.65 20.70
C GLY A 2 3.37 -6.05 19.31
N ARG A 3 4.40 -6.19 18.46
CA ARG A 3 4.38 -5.81 17.04
C ARG A 3 4.28 -7.06 16.19
N ASP A 4 3.08 -7.61 16.07
CA ASP A 4 2.82 -8.77 15.22
C ASP A 4 3.07 -8.47 13.73
N ASP A 5 3.01 -7.18 13.34
CA ASP A 5 3.49 -6.64 12.07
C ASP A 5 4.99 -6.90 11.81
N LEU A 6 5.78 -7.15 12.86
CA LEU A 6 7.22 -7.48 12.81
C LEU A 6 7.52 -8.82 13.52
N CYS A 7 6.63 -9.80 13.43
CA CYS A 7 6.85 -11.11 14.04
C CYS A 7 8.12 -11.79 13.48
N GLU A 8 9.12 -12.00 14.35
CA GLU A 8 10.41 -12.61 13.98
C GLU A 8 10.24 -14.04 13.46
N THR A 9 9.35 -14.82 14.06
CA THR A 9 9.06 -16.20 13.63
C THR A 9 8.44 -16.23 12.24
N PHE A 10 7.48 -15.34 11.97
CA PHE A 10 6.91 -15.18 10.63
C PHE A 10 7.98 -14.77 9.63
N PHE A 11 8.83 -13.81 9.98
CA PHE A 11 9.90 -13.37 9.10
C PHE A 11 10.89 -14.51 8.78
N ALA A 12 11.38 -15.23 9.81
CA ALA A 12 12.38 -16.27 9.68
C ALA A 12 11.89 -17.51 8.92
N LEU A 13 10.61 -17.89 9.08
CA LEU A 13 10.05 -19.08 8.44
C LEU A 13 9.34 -18.76 7.14
N ASN A 14 8.40 -17.82 7.17
CA ASN A 14 7.55 -17.55 6.02
C ASN A 14 8.23 -16.61 5.02
N ARG A 15 8.81 -15.50 5.48
CA ARG A 15 9.38 -14.51 4.55
C ARG A 15 10.71 -14.96 3.94
N LEU A 16 11.59 -15.55 4.74
CA LEU A 16 12.90 -16.02 4.27
C LEU A 16 12.86 -17.40 3.60
N LYS A 17 12.04 -18.33 4.09
CA LYS A 17 12.02 -19.73 3.61
C LYS A 17 10.76 -20.13 2.86
N GLY A 18 9.68 -19.34 2.95
CA GLY A 18 8.41 -19.66 2.30
C GLY A 18 7.61 -20.76 3.00
N PHE A 19 7.82 -20.97 4.30
CA PHE A 19 7.20 -22.04 5.09
C PHE A 19 6.18 -21.52 6.10
N LEU A 20 5.33 -22.43 6.60
CA LEU A 20 4.50 -22.19 7.78
C LEU A 20 5.32 -22.34 9.07
N TYR A 21 4.68 -22.13 10.22
CA TYR A 21 5.34 -22.12 11.53
C TYR A 21 5.93 -23.46 11.96
N ASP A 22 5.55 -24.56 11.31
CA ASP A 22 6.16 -25.88 11.51
C ASP A 22 7.41 -26.12 10.66
N GLY A 23 7.87 -25.11 9.92
CA GLY A 23 9.06 -25.20 9.07
C GLY A 23 8.85 -25.96 7.76
N THR A 24 7.60 -26.21 7.36
CA THR A 24 7.28 -26.93 6.11
C THR A 24 6.36 -26.11 5.20
N SER A 25 6.32 -26.50 3.92
CA SER A 25 5.35 -25.99 2.94
C SER A 25 4.25 -27.02 2.70
N ARG A 26 3.03 -26.52 2.43
CA ARG A 26 1.87 -27.31 2.00
C ARG A 26 1.75 -27.43 0.48
N LEU A 27 2.61 -26.74 -0.26
CA LEU A 27 2.61 -26.75 -1.72
C LEU A 27 3.74 -27.64 -2.26
N ARG A 28 3.37 -28.46 -3.25
CA ARG A 28 4.24 -29.37 -3.99
C ARG A 28 3.96 -29.26 -5.48
N ARG A 29 4.99 -29.37 -6.31
CA ARG A 29 4.83 -29.63 -7.75
C ARG A 29 4.44 -31.09 -7.98
N ALA A 30 4.00 -31.40 -9.21
CA ALA A 30 3.66 -32.77 -9.62
C ALA A 30 4.85 -33.75 -9.48
N ASP A 31 6.08 -33.25 -9.60
CA ASP A 31 7.31 -34.02 -9.42
C ASP A 31 7.75 -34.17 -7.94
N GLY A 32 6.95 -33.68 -6.99
CA GLY A 32 7.24 -33.71 -5.56
C GLY A 32 8.12 -32.56 -5.05
N THR A 33 8.59 -31.66 -5.92
CA THR A 33 9.40 -30.50 -5.54
C THR A 33 8.61 -29.57 -4.60
N THR A 34 9.26 -29.12 -3.53
CA THR A 34 8.65 -28.17 -2.58
C THR A 34 8.49 -26.79 -3.21
N LEU A 35 7.31 -26.19 -3.09
CA LEU A 35 7.06 -24.80 -3.48
C LEU A 35 7.00 -23.91 -2.24
N ALA A 36 7.61 -22.72 -2.31
CA ALA A 36 7.49 -21.71 -1.27
C ALA A 36 6.09 -21.09 -1.29
N MET A 37 5.45 -20.96 -0.12
CA MET A 37 4.08 -20.43 0.01
C MET A 37 4.05 -18.90 0.02
N TYR A 38 5.09 -18.24 0.56
CA TYR A 38 5.21 -16.79 0.76
C TYR A 38 3.88 -16.11 1.14
N SER A 39 3.64 -15.98 2.43
CA SER A 39 2.36 -15.71 3.08
C SER A 39 1.41 -16.92 2.96
N MET A 40 0.60 -16.99 1.90
CA MET A 40 -0.57 -17.88 1.83
C MET A 40 -0.66 -18.72 0.55
N GLY A 41 0.27 -18.59 -0.39
CA GLY A 41 0.27 -19.38 -1.62
C GLY A 41 -0.93 -19.11 -2.53
N GLY A 42 -1.37 -17.84 -2.61
CA GLY A 42 -2.70 -17.45 -3.11
C GLY A 42 -3.02 -17.66 -4.59
N LEU A 43 -2.15 -18.31 -5.37
CA LEU A 43 -2.44 -18.75 -6.74
C LEU A 43 -2.77 -20.25 -6.75
N ALA A 44 -3.71 -20.65 -5.89
CA ALA A 44 -4.19 -22.00 -5.73
C ALA A 44 -5.65 -21.99 -5.28
N GLU A 45 -6.42 -23.02 -5.65
CA GLU A 45 -7.84 -23.15 -5.28
C GLU A 45 -8.04 -23.45 -3.79
N PHE A 46 -7.03 -24.07 -3.15
CA PHE A 46 -7.01 -24.37 -1.72
C PHE A 46 -5.73 -23.83 -1.08
N ALA A 47 -5.86 -23.34 0.15
CA ALA A 47 -4.74 -22.85 0.96
C ALA A 47 -4.83 -23.37 2.39
N VAL A 48 -3.66 -23.55 3.00
CA VAL A 48 -3.52 -23.83 4.43
C VAL A 48 -2.84 -22.63 5.06
N VAL A 49 -3.50 -22.03 6.04
CA VAL A 49 -3.04 -20.83 6.73
C VAL A 49 -3.12 -21.02 8.25
N PRO A 50 -2.33 -20.28 9.04
CA PRO A 50 -2.52 -20.22 10.48
C PRO A 50 -3.94 -19.74 10.82
N ASP A 51 -4.52 -20.28 11.90
CA ASP A 51 -5.82 -19.83 12.40
C ASP A 51 -5.83 -18.34 12.78
N THR A 52 -4.68 -17.82 13.22
CA THR A 52 -4.46 -16.41 13.53
C THR A 52 -4.56 -15.46 12.33
N ASP A 53 -4.53 -15.99 11.11
CA ASP A 53 -4.55 -15.21 9.86
C ASP A 53 -5.91 -15.30 9.14
N VAL A 54 -6.93 -15.86 9.79
CA VAL A 54 -8.28 -16.01 9.23
C VAL A 54 -9.26 -15.08 9.93
N PHE A 55 -9.98 -14.29 9.14
CA PHE A 55 -10.97 -13.33 9.63
C PHE A 55 -12.31 -13.55 8.92
N ALA A 56 -13.41 -13.44 9.66
CA ALA A 56 -14.74 -13.51 9.10
C ALA A 56 -14.99 -12.28 8.20
N LEU A 57 -15.48 -12.52 7.00
CA LEU A 57 -15.85 -11.47 6.05
C LEU A 57 -17.36 -11.19 6.15
N PRO A 58 -17.78 -9.96 6.46
CA PRO A 58 -19.19 -9.57 6.39
C PRO A 58 -19.75 -9.69 4.98
N GLU A 59 -21.02 -10.11 4.84
CA GLU A 59 -21.71 -10.28 3.56
C GLU A 59 -21.77 -9.00 2.71
N ALA A 60 -21.75 -7.83 3.36
CA ALA A 60 -21.78 -6.53 2.71
C ALA A 60 -20.51 -6.24 1.87
N ILE A 61 -19.42 -6.98 2.08
CA ILE A 61 -18.16 -6.77 1.36
C ILE A 61 -18.04 -7.81 0.23
N PRO A 62 -17.88 -7.39 -1.04
CA PRO A 62 -17.67 -8.32 -2.15
C PRO A 62 -16.48 -9.26 -1.90
N GLN A 63 -16.75 -10.56 -1.92
CA GLN A 63 -15.76 -11.60 -1.57
C GLN A 63 -14.49 -11.52 -2.41
N ASP A 64 -14.62 -11.23 -3.71
CA ASP A 64 -13.49 -11.11 -4.63
C ASP A 64 -12.61 -9.91 -4.30
N ALA A 65 -13.21 -8.75 -4.03
CA ALA A 65 -12.48 -7.54 -3.69
C ALA A 65 -11.90 -7.58 -2.27
N ALA A 66 -12.48 -8.35 -1.35
CA ALA A 66 -11.99 -8.49 0.02
C ALA A 66 -10.55 -9.01 0.09
N CYS A 67 -10.06 -9.71 -0.94
CA CYS A 67 -8.69 -10.24 -0.95
C CYS A 67 -7.61 -9.15 -0.84
N ILE A 68 -7.92 -7.89 -1.20
CA ILE A 68 -6.95 -6.80 -1.10
C ILE A 68 -6.83 -6.24 0.32
N LEU A 69 -7.78 -6.56 1.21
CA LEU A 69 -7.77 -6.12 2.60
C LEU A 69 -6.49 -6.59 3.31
N GLY A 70 -6.16 -7.87 3.18
CA GLY A 70 -5.02 -8.53 3.83
C GLY A 70 -3.63 -8.01 3.45
N CYS A 71 -3.51 -7.26 2.36
CA CYS A 71 -2.23 -6.71 1.92
C CYS A 71 -2.35 -5.20 1.69
N ALA A 72 -2.82 -4.77 0.52
CA ALA A 72 -2.75 -3.37 0.11
C ALA A 72 -3.44 -2.41 1.09
N VAL A 73 -4.61 -2.79 1.61
CA VAL A 73 -5.35 -1.95 2.56
C VAL A 73 -4.71 -1.95 3.94
N MET A 74 -4.32 -3.12 4.47
CA MET A 74 -3.61 -3.21 5.75
C MET A 74 -2.26 -2.46 5.73
N THR A 75 -1.52 -2.52 4.62
CA THR A 75 -0.29 -1.75 4.43
C THR A 75 -0.58 -0.26 4.46
N ALA A 76 -1.60 0.19 3.74
CA ALA A 76 -2.02 1.59 3.74
C ALA A 76 -2.54 2.05 5.12
N TYR A 77 -3.28 1.21 5.84
CA TYR A 77 -3.77 1.49 7.19
C TYR A 77 -2.62 1.69 8.16
N GLY A 78 -1.62 0.80 8.13
CA GLY A 78 -0.41 0.96 8.94
C GLY A 78 0.33 2.25 8.65
N ALA A 79 0.44 2.62 7.36
CA ALA A 79 1.08 3.87 6.96
C ALA A 79 0.31 5.10 7.48
N VAL A 80 -1.00 5.16 7.27
CA VAL A 80 -1.83 6.33 7.59
C VAL A 80 -2.09 6.46 9.10
N TYR A 81 -2.50 5.37 9.75
CA TYR A 81 -2.92 5.39 11.14
C TYR A 81 -1.73 5.35 12.11
N HIS A 82 -0.76 4.45 11.90
CA HIS A 82 0.34 4.27 12.85
C HIS A 82 1.55 5.15 12.53
N GLN A 83 2.07 5.11 11.30
CA GLN A 83 3.33 5.77 10.98
C GLN A 83 3.18 7.27 10.74
N ALA A 84 2.17 7.67 9.98
CA ALA A 84 1.84 9.08 9.86
C ALA A 84 1.21 9.59 11.15
N GLY A 85 0.30 8.82 11.77
CA GLY A 85 -0.57 9.35 12.82
C GLY A 85 -1.38 10.53 12.27
N LEU A 86 -1.98 10.31 11.09
CA LEU A 86 -2.67 11.35 10.33
C LEU A 86 -3.79 11.96 11.18
N ARG A 87 -3.85 13.29 11.20
CA ARG A 87 -4.86 14.06 11.94
C ARG A 87 -5.85 14.68 10.96
N ALA A 88 -7.10 14.81 11.41
CA ALA A 88 -8.11 15.52 10.64
C ALA A 88 -7.65 16.95 10.34
N GLY A 89 -7.91 17.40 9.11
CA GLY A 89 -7.50 18.70 8.60
C GLY A 89 -6.10 18.74 7.97
N GLU A 90 -5.29 17.69 8.10
CA GLU A 90 -3.94 17.68 7.52
C GLU A 90 -3.97 17.52 5.98
N THR A 91 -3.00 18.15 5.32
CA THR A 91 -2.78 18.04 3.86
C THR A 91 -1.81 16.91 3.55
N VAL A 92 -2.14 16.07 2.58
CA VAL A 92 -1.41 14.86 2.22
C VAL A 92 -0.95 14.88 0.77
N ALA A 93 0.27 14.41 0.50
CA ALA A 93 0.68 13.96 -0.84
C ALA A 93 0.85 12.44 -0.86
N VAL A 94 0.43 11.78 -1.93
CA VAL A 94 0.62 10.35 -2.16
C VAL A 94 1.38 10.15 -3.46
N VAL A 95 2.65 9.80 -3.34
CA VAL A 95 3.55 9.53 -4.48
C VAL A 95 3.43 8.06 -4.88
N ALA A 96 3.03 7.86 -6.13
CA ALA A 96 2.59 6.61 -6.75
C ALA A 96 1.23 6.10 -6.22
N THR A 97 0.27 6.02 -7.13
CA THR A 97 -1.14 5.71 -6.84
C THR A 97 -1.53 4.28 -7.25
N GLY A 98 -0.55 3.37 -7.25
CA GLY A 98 -0.79 1.93 -7.47
C GLY A 98 -1.61 1.28 -6.34
N GLY A 99 -1.51 -0.04 -6.20
CA GLY A 99 -2.36 -0.79 -5.26
C GLY A 99 -2.36 -0.28 -3.81
N VAL A 100 -1.21 0.08 -3.26
CA VAL A 100 -1.10 0.63 -1.89
C VAL A 100 -1.48 2.11 -1.88
N GLY A 101 -0.92 2.93 -2.77
CA GLY A 101 -1.19 4.37 -2.82
C GLY A 101 -2.67 4.71 -3.02
N SER A 102 -3.38 3.98 -3.89
CA SER A 102 -4.84 4.08 -4.05
C SER A 102 -5.59 3.89 -2.72
N ASN A 103 -5.14 2.97 -1.87
CA ASN A 103 -5.76 2.74 -0.56
C ASN A 103 -5.31 3.76 0.49
N ILE A 104 -4.08 4.30 0.40
CA ILE A 104 -3.64 5.44 1.22
C ILE A 104 -4.55 6.64 0.98
N ILE A 105 -4.96 6.91 -0.27
CA ILE A 105 -5.89 7.99 -0.61
C ILE A 105 -7.24 7.80 0.09
N GLN A 106 -7.84 6.61 -0.03
CA GLN A 106 -9.12 6.30 0.62
C GLN A 106 -9.03 6.46 2.14
N LEU A 107 -7.97 5.93 2.74
CA LEU A 107 -7.75 6.01 4.18
C LEU A 107 -7.45 7.43 4.64
N ALA A 108 -6.64 8.20 3.92
CA ALA A 108 -6.38 9.60 4.23
C ALA A 108 -7.69 10.40 4.28
N ARG A 109 -8.60 10.16 3.32
CA ARG A 109 -9.94 10.74 3.34
C ARG A 109 -10.76 10.28 4.54
N ALA A 110 -10.77 8.97 4.82
CA ALA A 110 -11.50 8.39 5.96
C ALA A 110 -11.01 8.92 7.32
N PHE A 111 -9.72 9.26 7.43
CA PHE A 111 -9.12 9.89 8.61
C PHE A 111 -9.21 11.43 8.61
N GLY A 112 -9.89 12.01 7.63
CA GLY A 112 -10.25 13.43 7.61
C GLY A 112 -9.16 14.36 7.07
N ALA A 113 -8.25 13.90 6.21
CA ALA A 113 -7.38 14.80 5.47
C ALA A 113 -8.21 15.86 4.73
N SER A 114 -7.77 17.12 4.79
CA SER A 114 -8.45 18.24 4.13
C SER A 114 -8.18 18.26 2.62
N GLU A 115 -6.93 17.96 2.27
CA GLU A 115 -6.42 17.99 0.91
C GLU A 115 -5.58 16.74 0.65
N ILE A 116 -5.79 16.07 -0.49
CA ILE A 116 -5.10 14.85 -0.86
C ILE A 116 -4.59 14.99 -2.30
N ILE A 117 -3.28 15.19 -2.43
CA ILE A 117 -2.59 15.37 -3.70
C ILE A 117 -2.07 14.00 -4.17
N ALA A 118 -2.64 13.47 -5.24
CA ALA A 118 -2.21 12.24 -5.88
C ALA A 118 -1.12 12.52 -6.93
N VAL A 119 0.00 11.81 -6.85
CA VAL A 119 1.12 11.98 -7.79
C VAL A 119 1.40 10.65 -8.49
N ASP A 120 1.34 10.64 -9.82
CA ASP A 120 1.62 9.46 -10.66
C ASP A 120 2.08 9.92 -12.06
N VAL A 121 2.43 8.98 -12.92
CA VAL A 121 2.94 9.24 -14.28
C VAL A 121 1.93 8.85 -15.38
N ARG A 122 0.78 8.29 -15.00
CA ARG A 122 -0.28 7.89 -15.94
C ARG A 122 -1.60 8.57 -15.60
N GLN A 123 -2.18 9.25 -16.58
CA GLN A 123 -3.45 9.97 -16.42
C GLN A 123 -4.58 9.07 -15.90
N GLU A 124 -4.70 7.85 -16.41
CA GLU A 124 -5.75 6.90 -15.98
C GLU A 124 -5.68 6.56 -14.48
N LYS A 125 -4.47 6.54 -13.90
CA LYS A 125 -4.27 6.32 -12.46
C LYS A 125 -4.62 7.56 -11.65
N LEU A 126 -4.28 8.75 -12.15
CA LEU A 126 -4.68 10.03 -11.55
C LEU A 126 -6.21 10.18 -11.54
N ASP A 127 -6.88 9.85 -12.64
CA ASP A 127 -8.34 9.89 -12.73
C ASP A 127 -8.99 8.91 -11.74
N ALA A 128 -8.39 7.73 -11.56
CA ALA A 128 -8.83 6.77 -10.55
C ALA A 128 -8.61 7.29 -9.12
N ALA A 129 -7.47 7.93 -8.86
CA ALA A 129 -7.18 8.56 -7.57
C ALA A 129 -8.23 9.60 -7.17
N LEU A 130 -8.69 10.44 -8.11
CA LEU A 130 -9.78 11.40 -7.86
C LEU A 130 -11.07 10.70 -7.41
N ARG A 131 -11.45 9.60 -8.08
CA ARG A 131 -12.65 8.82 -7.71
C ARG A 131 -12.54 8.14 -6.33
N LEU A 132 -11.31 7.93 -5.85
CA LEU A 132 -11.01 7.32 -4.56
C LEU A 132 -10.88 8.36 -3.42
N GLY A 133 -10.86 9.65 -3.73
CA GLY A 133 -10.85 10.72 -2.72
C GLY A 133 -9.70 11.72 -2.83
N ALA A 134 -8.83 11.61 -3.84
CA ALA A 134 -7.85 12.67 -4.09
C ALA A 134 -8.58 13.98 -4.44
N THR A 135 -8.11 15.11 -3.90
CA THR A 135 -8.64 16.44 -4.21
C THR A 135 -7.88 17.11 -5.35
N HIS A 136 -6.63 16.69 -5.57
CA HIS A 136 -5.78 17.19 -6.63
C HIS A 136 -4.88 16.10 -7.21
N THR A 137 -4.41 16.28 -8.43
CA THR A 137 -3.54 15.33 -9.13
C THR A 137 -2.37 16.04 -9.80
N ILE A 138 -1.19 15.43 -9.74
CA ILE A 138 0.03 15.90 -10.39
C ILE A 138 0.58 14.79 -11.29
N ASP A 139 0.73 15.09 -12.57
CA ASP A 139 1.42 14.21 -13.53
C ASP A 139 2.94 14.43 -13.45
N ALA A 140 3.62 13.54 -12.72
CA ALA A 140 5.05 13.58 -12.51
C ALA A 140 5.88 13.35 -13.79
N SER A 141 5.26 12.92 -14.90
CA SER A 141 5.95 12.82 -16.19
C SER A 141 6.08 14.17 -16.90
N ARG A 142 5.33 15.18 -16.48
CA ARG A 142 5.21 16.48 -17.18
C ARG A 142 5.67 17.67 -16.36
N THR A 143 5.78 17.55 -15.04
CA THR A 143 6.09 18.67 -14.16
C THR A 143 7.06 18.30 -13.04
N ASP A 144 7.73 19.32 -12.49
CA ASP A 144 8.38 19.20 -11.20
C ASP A 144 7.34 18.98 -10.10
N VAL A 145 7.37 17.81 -9.48
CA VAL A 145 6.45 17.42 -8.41
C VAL A 145 6.60 18.33 -7.19
N ILE A 146 7.82 18.73 -6.84
CA ILE A 146 8.06 19.52 -5.63
C ILE A 146 7.49 20.93 -5.82
N GLY A 147 7.79 21.57 -6.94
CA GLY A 147 7.21 22.86 -7.33
C GLY A 147 5.69 22.80 -7.39
N ALA A 148 5.11 21.83 -8.09
CA ALA A 148 3.66 21.70 -8.23
C ALA A 148 2.94 21.50 -6.87
N VAL A 149 3.50 20.68 -5.97
CA VAL A 149 2.96 20.55 -4.61
C VAL A 149 3.04 21.88 -3.86
N ARG A 150 4.18 22.59 -3.95
CA ARG A 150 4.33 23.89 -3.28
C ARG A 150 3.34 24.91 -3.84
N ASP A 151 3.16 24.99 -5.14
CA ASP A 151 2.23 25.92 -5.76
C ASP A 151 0.80 25.66 -5.29
N TYR A 152 0.36 24.39 -5.28
CA TYR A 152 -0.95 23.99 -4.77
C TYR A 152 -1.12 24.35 -3.27
N THR A 153 -0.06 24.20 -2.49
CA THR A 153 -0.04 24.45 -1.04
C THR A 153 0.46 25.85 -0.66
N ARG A 154 0.44 26.82 -1.60
CA ARG A 154 0.83 28.23 -1.38
C ARG A 154 2.23 28.39 -0.78
N GLY A 155 3.17 27.58 -1.27
CA GLY A 155 4.58 27.56 -0.91
C GLY A 155 4.93 26.65 0.27
N GLN A 156 3.96 26.15 1.03
CA GLN A 156 4.23 25.47 2.30
C GLN A 156 4.77 24.04 2.12
N GLY A 157 4.16 23.27 1.23
CA GLY A 157 4.29 21.81 1.17
C GLY A 157 3.20 21.11 2.00
N VAL A 158 3.20 19.78 1.96
CA VAL A 158 2.21 18.94 2.66
C VAL A 158 2.64 18.56 4.08
N ASP A 159 1.67 18.20 4.91
CA ASP A 159 1.89 17.78 6.30
C ASP A 159 2.45 16.36 6.36
N VAL A 160 1.94 15.51 5.47
CA VAL A 160 2.37 14.13 5.28
C VAL A 160 2.58 13.85 3.80
N ALA A 161 3.75 13.36 3.42
CA ALA A 161 3.98 12.76 2.12
C ALA A 161 4.15 11.24 2.27
N PHE A 162 3.30 10.47 1.61
CA PHE A 162 3.43 9.03 1.48
C PHE A 162 4.15 8.68 0.19
N GLU A 163 5.07 7.74 0.24
CA GLU A 163 5.75 7.18 -0.92
C GLU A 163 5.45 5.69 -1.02
N ALA A 164 4.88 5.24 -2.15
CA ALA A 164 4.36 3.88 -2.30
C ALA A 164 4.96 3.12 -3.50
N LEU A 165 6.14 3.51 -3.98
CA LEU A 165 6.83 2.86 -5.11
C LEU A 165 8.17 2.23 -4.71
N GLY A 166 8.93 2.86 -3.81
CA GLY A 166 10.19 2.34 -3.30
C GLY A 166 11.38 2.69 -4.18
N ARG A 167 11.40 3.88 -4.77
CA ARG A 167 12.52 4.37 -5.58
C ARG A 167 13.18 5.60 -4.97
N PRO A 168 14.50 5.79 -5.14
CA PRO A 168 15.19 6.96 -4.58
C PRO A 168 14.62 8.30 -5.05
N ASP A 169 14.24 8.41 -6.33
CA ASP A 169 13.65 9.61 -6.94
C ASP A 169 12.30 9.95 -6.32
N THR A 170 11.39 8.97 -6.17
CA THR A 170 10.07 9.20 -5.56
C THR A 170 10.14 9.50 -4.07
N ILE A 171 11.09 8.89 -3.34
CA ILE A 171 11.35 9.23 -1.93
C ILE A 171 11.90 10.66 -1.83
N GLY A 172 12.79 11.06 -2.74
CA GLY A 172 13.28 12.44 -2.83
C GLY A 172 12.17 13.45 -3.09
N GLN A 173 11.23 13.14 -3.99
CA GLN A 173 10.04 13.96 -4.25
C GLN A 173 9.18 14.10 -2.99
N ALA A 174 8.87 12.99 -2.30
CA ALA A 174 8.11 13.01 -1.06
C ALA A 174 8.80 13.86 0.03
N PHE A 175 10.12 13.73 0.17
CA PHE A 175 10.91 14.56 1.09
C PHE A 175 10.91 16.04 0.69
N GLY A 176 11.04 16.38 -0.58
CA GLY A 176 11.01 17.76 -1.05
C GLY A 176 9.64 18.44 -0.89
N ALA A 177 8.58 17.66 -1.03
CA ALA A 177 7.19 18.09 -0.99
C ALA A 177 6.64 18.41 0.41
N VAL A 178 7.25 17.89 1.48
CA VAL A 178 6.77 18.17 2.85
C VAL A 178 7.14 19.58 3.33
N ARG A 179 6.27 20.13 4.17
CA ARG A 179 6.54 21.35 4.93
C ARG A 179 7.52 21.13 6.08
N ASP A 180 7.99 22.22 6.67
CA ASP A 180 8.73 22.19 7.94
C ASP A 180 7.88 21.50 9.03
N GLY A 181 8.48 20.58 9.79
CA GLY A 181 7.79 19.74 10.79
C GLY A 181 6.99 18.56 10.20
N GLY A 182 6.98 18.41 8.87
CA GLY A 182 6.23 17.38 8.16
C GLY A 182 6.76 15.96 8.35
N ARG A 183 5.98 14.98 7.85
CA ARG A 183 6.30 13.54 7.91
C ARG A 183 6.39 12.97 6.50
N VAL A 184 7.45 12.24 6.22
CA VAL A 184 7.60 11.40 5.04
C VAL A 184 7.44 9.96 5.47
N VAL A 185 6.43 9.28 4.95
CA VAL A 185 6.16 7.86 5.23
C VAL A 185 6.49 7.04 4.00
N VAL A 186 7.59 6.30 4.07
CA VAL A 186 8.07 5.44 3.00
C VAL A 186 7.48 4.05 3.17
N VAL A 187 6.65 3.65 2.21
CA VAL A 187 5.89 2.39 2.19
C VAL A 187 6.41 1.47 1.09
N GLY A 188 6.88 2.03 -0.02
CA GLY A 188 7.42 1.27 -1.13
C GLY A 188 8.68 0.51 -0.76
N ILE A 189 8.77 -0.74 -1.23
CA ILE A 189 9.95 -1.60 -1.03
C ILE A 189 10.75 -1.61 -2.33
N ALA A 190 12.01 -1.19 -2.26
CA ALA A 190 12.91 -1.20 -3.40
C ALA A 190 13.28 -2.63 -3.85
N ALA A 191 13.59 -2.78 -5.14
CA ALA A 191 14.21 -3.99 -5.63
C ALA A 191 15.69 -4.04 -5.18
N GLY A 192 16.08 -5.13 -4.51
CA GLY A 192 17.45 -5.31 -4.02
C GLY A 192 17.85 -4.24 -2.99
N THR A 193 19.11 -3.79 -3.07
CA THR A 193 19.64 -2.75 -2.19
C THR A 193 19.62 -1.42 -2.93
N ALA A 194 18.77 -0.48 -2.49
CA ALA A 194 18.70 0.88 -3.00
C ALA A 194 18.90 1.89 -1.86
N THR A 195 19.51 3.02 -2.18
CA THR A 195 19.76 4.11 -1.23
C THR A 195 19.22 5.43 -1.77
N VAL A 196 18.85 6.33 -0.86
CA VAL A 196 18.42 7.69 -1.19
C VAL A 196 19.21 8.68 -0.34
N SER A 197 19.66 9.77 -0.95
CA SER A 197 20.32 10.86 -0.25
C SER A 197 19.28 11.80 0.38
N ILE A 198 19.43 12.08 1.66
CA ILE A 198 18.59 13.03 2.40
C ILE A 198 19.45 14.18 2.87
N GLU A 199 19.00 15.41 2.63
CA GLU A 199 19.71 16.62 3.05
C GLU A 199 19.56 16.79 4.57
N ILE A 200 20.67 16.59 5.29
CA ILE A 200 20.70 16.48 6.75
C ILE A 200 20.33 17.81 7.42
N THR A 201 20.77 18.94 6.87
CA THR A 201 20.52 20.27 7.44
C THR A 201 19.03 20.56 7.48
N ARG A 202 18.30 20.28 6.38
CA ARG A 202 16.85 20.47 6.28
C ARG A 202 16.13 19.44 7.14
N LEU A 203 16.55 18.17 7.11
CA LEU A 203 15.96 17.13 7.97
C LEU A 203 15.95 17.57 9.44
N VAL A 204 17.12 17.98 9.95
CA VAL A 204 17.30 18.35 11.36
C VAL A 204 16.74 19.73 11.67
N ARG A 205 17.16 20.78 10.95
CA ARG A 205 16.80 22.17 11.30
C ARG A 205 15.34 22.50 11.00
N ARG A 206 14.68 21.77 10.08
CA ARG A 206 13.25 21.92 9.79
C ARG A 206 12.38 20.88 10.49
N GLY A 207 12.97 20.00 11.32
CA GLY A 207 12.21 19.03 12.11
C GLY A 207 11.40 18.03 11.27
N ILE A 208 11.89 17.66 10.08
CA ILE A 208 11.22 16.70 9.21
C ILE A 208 11.47 15.29 9.75
N ARG A 209 10.45 14.43 9.69
CA ARG A 209 10.58 13.01 10.04
C ARG A 209 10.51 12.14 8.79
N VAL A 210 11.40 11.16 8.67
CA VAL A 210 11.35 10.12 7.63
C VAL A 210 11.14 8.79 8.32
N ILE A 211 10.07 8.08 7.96
CA ILE A 211 9.56 6.91 8.69
C ILE A 211 9.28 5.80 7.69
N GLY A 212 9.79 4.59 7.95
CA GLY A 212 9.43 3.39 7.17
C GLY A 212 8.13 2.77 7.67
N SER A 213 7.32 2.23 6.76
CA SER A 213 6.06 1.54 7.07
C SER A 213 5.97 0.20 6.35
N TYR A 214 5.97 -0.90 7.10
CA TYR A 214 5.81 -2.24 6.54
C TYR A 214 4.34 -2.69 6.44
N GLY A 215 3.53 -2.35 7.46
CA GLY A 215 2.11 -2.68 7.49
C GLY A 215 1.44 -2.36 8.81
N GLY A 216 0.21 -2.84 8.98
CA GLY A 216 -0.55 -2.76 10.22
C GLY A 216 -0.43 -4.01 11.09
N ARG A 217 -0.90 -3.90 12.33
CA ARG A 217 -0.95 -4.98 13.32
C ARG A 217 -2.17 -5.86 13.06
N VAL A 218 -1.97 -6.98 12.37
CA VAL A 218 -3.04 -7.80 11.78
C VAL A 218 -4.15 -8.11 12.80
N ARG A 219 -3.80 -8.57 14.01
CA ARG A 219 -4.80 -9.00 15.01
C ARG A 219 -5.69 -7.86 15.50
N THR A 220 -5.16 -6.64 15.61
CA THR A 220 -5.91 -5.49 16.13
C THR A 220 -6.53 -4.63 15.04
N ASP A 221 -5.84 -4.52 13.90
CA ASP A 221 -6.18 -3.57 12.86
C ASP A 221 -7.11 -4.20 11.80
N MET A 222 -7.00 -5.50 11.52
CA MET A 222 -7.87 -6.16 10.53
C MET A 222 -9.36 -6.03 10.87
N PRO A 223 -9.81 -6.24 12.14
CA PRO A 223 -11.21 -6.00 12.49
C PRO A 223 -11.65 -4.54 12.29
N ALA A 224 -10.75 -3.57 12.48
CA ALA A 224 -11.05 -2.16 12.23
C ALA A 224 -11.18 -1.88 10.73
N VAL A 225 -10.25 -2.39 9.91
CA VAL A 225 -10.26 -2.27 8.46
C VAL A 225 -11.52 -2.90 7.85
N ILE A 226 -11.91 -4.10 8.30
CA ILE A 226 -13.15 -4.76 7.86
C ILE A 226 -14.36 -3.89 8.19
N ARG A 227 -14.46 -3.35 9.41
CA ARG A 227 -15.56 -2.45 9.80
C ARG A 227 -15.59 -1.16 8.98
N MET A 228 -14.43 -0.61 8.60
CA MET A 228 -14.38 0.57 7.73
C MET A 228 -14.91 0.25 6.33
N ALA A 229 -14.56 -0.91 5.79
CA ALA A 229 -15.07 -1.36 4.49
C ALA A 229 -16.58 -1.66 4.53
N GLU A 230 -17.04 -2.35 5.58
CA GLU A 230 -18.46 -2.64 5.82
C GLU A 230 -19.31 -1.35 5.92
N ARG A 231 -18.77 -0.30 6.54
CA ARG A 231 -19.43 1.02 6.65
C ARG A 231 -19.27 1.90 5.41
N GLY A 232 -18.63 1.40 4.35
CA GLY A 232 -18.39 2.16 3.11
C GLY A 232 -17.41 3.32 3.26
N MET A 233 -16.61 3.37 4.34
CA MET A 233 -15.58 4.40 4.53
C MET A 233 -14.40 4.18 3.57
N ILE A 234 -14.15 2.92 3.20
CA ILE A 234 -13.23 2.51 2.15
C ILE A 234 -13.95 1.49 1.27
N ASP A 235 -13.62 1.49 -0.02
CA ASP A 235 -14.22 0.59 -1.00
C ASP A 235 -13.12 -0.23 -1.69
N PRO A 236 -12.92 -1.49 -1.27
CA PRO A 236 -11.96 -2.38 -1.92
C PRO A 236 -12.29 -2.61 -3.40
N GLY A 237 -13.57 -2.68 -3.74
CA GLY A 237 -14.06 -2.92 -5.10
C GLY A 237 -13.65 -1.83 -6.08
N ARG A 238 -13.70 -0.56 -5.66
CA ARG A 238 -13.24 0.58 -6.47
C ARG A 238 -11.74 0.59 -6.76
N THR A 239 -10.95 -0.13 -5.97
CA THR A 239 -9.50 -0.26 -6.18
C THR A 239 -9.17 -1.42 -7.11
N VAL A 240 -10.10 -2.36 -7.35
CA VAL A 240 -9.92 -3.48 -8.27
C VAL A 240 -10.31 -3.06 -9.69
N SER A 241 -9.31 -2.87 -10.56
CA SER A 241 -9.51 -2.53 -11.98
C SER A 241 -9.60 -3.74 -12.89
N ARG A 242 -9.02 -4.88 -12.49
CA ARG A 242 -8.94 -6.08 -13.33
C ARG A 242 -9.24 -7.33 -12.54
N ARG A 243 -10.10 -8.18 -13.12
CA ARG A 243 -10.39 -9.53 -12.65
C ARG A 243 -9.91 -10.49 -13.72
N VAL A 244 -9.09 -11.46 -13.34
CA VAL A 244 -8.56 -12.48 -14.26
C VAL A 244 -8.78 -13.87 -13.68
N ALA A 245 -8.94 -14.87 -14.55
CA ALA A 245 -8.92 -16.26 -14.13
C ALA A 245 -7.48 -16.69 -13.76
N LEU A 246 -7.35 -17.79 -13.03
CA LEU A 246 -6.06 -18.29 -12.52
C LEU A 246 -5.05 -18.60 -13.63
N ASP A 247 -5.52 -19.18 -14.73
CA ASP A 247 -4.74 -19.48 -15.95
C ASP A 247 -4.18 -18.21 -16.64
N HIS A 248 -4.82 -17.06 -16.42
CA HIS A 248 -4.41 -15.76 -16.96
C HIS A 248 -3.52 -14.94 -15.99
N ALA A 249 -3.16 -15.48 -14.82
CA ALA A 249 -2.30 -14.80 -13.86
C ALA A 249 -0.95 -14.34 -14.46
N PRO A 250 -0.24 -15.13 -15.30
CA PRO A 250 1.02 -14.68 -15.91
C PRO A 250 0.87 -13.38 -16.72
N ALA A 251 -0.16 -13.27 -17.57
CA ALA A 251 -0.42 -12.08 -18.36
C ALA A 251 -0.76 -10.86 -17.48
N ALA A 252 -1.40 -11.07 -16.33
CA ALA A 252 -1.66 -10.01 -15.37
C ALA A 252 -0.37 -9.48 -14.71
N TYR A 253 0.61 -10.35 -14.43
CA TYR A 253 1.93 -9.94 -13.95
C TYR A 253 2.71 -9.15 -15.00
N GLU A 254 2.65 -9.54 -16.27
CA GLU A 254 3.29 -8.78 -17.35
C GLU A 254 2.68 -7.37 -17.48
N ALA A 255 1.35 -7.27 -17.45
CA ALA A 255 0.65 -5.98 -17.45
C ALA A 255 1.01 -5.12 -16.22
N LEU A 256 1.16 -5.75 -15.05
CA LEU A 256 1.64 -5.08 -13.84
C LEU A 256 3.07 -4.55 -14.05
N GLY A 257 3.96 -5.34 -14.65
CA GLY A 257 5.33 -4.95 -14.97
C GLY A 257 5.42 -3.78 -15.96
N ARG A 258 4.48 -3.69 -16.91
CA ARG A 258 4.34 -2.53 -17.82
C ARG A 258 3.63 -1.34 -17.19
N GLY A 259 3.15 -1.47 -15.96
CA GLY A 259 2.47 -0.42 -15.20
C GLY A 259 1.04 -0.13 -15.68
N GLU A 260 0.42 -1.06 -16.41
CA GLU A 260 -0.92 -0.95 -17.01
C GLU A 260 -2.06 -1.18 -15.99
N ILE A 261 -1.75 -1.76 -14.83
CA ILE A 261 -2.74 -1.99 -13.78
C ILE A 261 -2.99 -0.70 -12.99
N VAL A 262 -4.25 -0.25 -13.00
CA VAL A 262 -4.76 0.83 -12.15
C VAL A 262 -5.20 0.24 -10.81
N GLY A 263 -4.66 0.69 -9.69
CA GLY A 263 -4.99 0.11 -8.38
C GLY A 263 -4.57 -1.37 -8.27
N ARG A 264 -5.52 -2.31 -8.36
CA ARG A 264 -5.32 -3.76 -8.16
C ARG A 264 -5.89 -4.60 -9.31
N ALA A 265 -5.12 -5.61 -9.70
CA ALA A 265 -5.63 -6.78 -10.40
C ALA A 265 -5.84 -7.91 -9.38
N ILE A 266 -6.93 -8.66 -9.51
CA ILE A 266 -7.22 -9.82 -8.67
C ILE A 266 -7.43 -11.06 -9.53
N VAL A 267 -7.06 -12.20 -8.97
CA VAL A 267 -7.36 -13.52 -9.55
C VAL A 267 -8.67 -14.00 -8.94
N VAL A 268 -9.60 -14.40 -9.79
CA VAL A 268 -10.89 -14.98 -9.39
C VAL A 268 -10.84 -16.46 -9.70
N MET A 269 -11.04 -17.28 -8.67
CA MET A 269 -11.11 -18.73 -8.84
C MET A 269 -12.46 -19.10 -9.45
N ALA A 270 -12.48 -20.08 -10.35
CA ALA A 270 -13.73 -20.67 -10.81
C ALA A 270 -14.43 -21.30 -9.59
N ARG A 271 -15.75 -21.12 -9.52
CA ARG A 271 -16.59 -21.79 -8.52
C ARG A 271 -16.90 -23.21 -8.94
#